data_AF-A0A378BDP2-F1
#
_entry.id   AF-A0A378BDP2-F1
#
_cell.length_a   1.000
_cell.length_b   1.000
_cell.length_c   1.000
_cell.angle_alpha   90.00
_cell.angle_beta   90.00
_cell.angle_gamma   90.00
#
_symmetry.space_group_name_H-M   'P 1'
#
loop_
_entity.id
_entity.type
_entity.pdbx_description
1 polymer ?
#
loop_
_entity_poly.entity_id
_entity_poly.type
_entity_poly.pdbx_seq_one_letter_code
_entity_poly.pdbx_strand_id
1 'polypeptide(L)'
;MKTGIRMAVAMVAAVSSGAMAAPFSVSSNDMRDGQPLAQQHWFAGFGCTGGNVSPQLTWKNAPAGTRSLAVTVRDPDAPTGSGWWHWTVVNIASSVFSLPAGAGDKNSATLPGGAVQGRNDFGLCRLRRRLSAGGR
;
A
#
# COMPACT_ATOMS: atom_id res chain seq x y z
N MET A 1 -70.98 -2.88 36.12
CA MET A 1 -69.57 -3.32 36.25
C MET A 1 -69.11 -3.89 34.92
N LYS A 2 -68.00 -3.35 34.37
CA LYS A 2 -67.03 -3.93 33.41
C LYS A 2 -66.58 -2.87 32.39
N THR A 3 -65.58 -2.08 32.79
CA THR A 3 -64.82 -1.21 31.89
C THR A 3 -63.57 -1.98 31.48
N GLY A 4 -63.45 -2.36 30.21
CA GLY A 4 -62.31 -3.09 29.67
C GLY A 4 -61.22 -2.13 29.21
N ILE A 5 -60.04 -2.20 29.84
CA ILE A 5 -58.83 -1.49 29.39
C ILE A 5 -58.20 -2.30 28.25
N ARG A 6 -58.08 -1.68 27.07
CA ARG A 6 -57.31 -2.23 25.95
C ARG A 6 -55.87 -1.70 26.05
N MET A 7 -54.93 -2.56 26.44
CA MET A 7 -53.50 -2.29 26.34
C MET A 7 -53.06 -2.37 24.88
N ALA A 8 -52.61 -1.26 24.31
CA ALA A 8 -51.92 -1.23 23.02
C ALA A 8 -50.42 -1.41 23.27
N VAL A 9 -49.85 -2.52 22.82
CA VAL A 9 -48.40 -2.75 22.82
C VAL A 9 -47.83 -2.15 21.55
N ALA A 10 -47.06 -1.07 21.66
CA ALA A 10 -46.29 -0.53 20.56
C ALA A 10 -45.02 -1.37 20.38
N MET A 11 -44.92 -2.12 19.28
CA MET A 11 -43.67 -2.77 18.87
C MET A 11 -42.73 -1.71 18.31
N VAL A 12 -41.67 -1.38 19.06
CA VAL A 12 -40.54 -0.61 18.54
C VAL A 12 -39.60 -1.58 17.85
N ALA A 13 -39.60 -1.60 16.52
CA ALA A 13 -38.59 -2.32 15.75
C ALA A 13 -37.25 -1.58 15.86
N ALA A 14 -36.32 -2.12 16.64
CA ALA A 14 -34.95 -1.61 16.72
C ALA A 14 -34.23 -1.93 15.40
N VAL A 15 -34.16 -0.96 14.49
CA VAL A 15 -33.33 -1.06 13.29
C VAL A 15 -31.87 -0.98 13.72
N SER A 16 -31.18 -2.12 13.67
CA SER A 16 -29.76 -2.20 13.97
C SER A 16 -28.97 -1.68 12.77
N SER A 17 -28.52 -0.42 12.84
CA SER A 17 -27.59 0.14 11.86
C SER A 17 -26.22 -0.55 12.02
N GLY A 18 -25.87 -1.44 11.10
CA GLY A 18 -24.52 -2.00 11.03
C GLY A 18 -23.53 -0.91 10.60
N ALA A 19 -22.55 -0.59 11.45
CA ALA A 19 -21.45 0.27 11.08
C ALA A 19 -20.51 -0.48 10.13
N MET A 20 -20.56 -0.15 8.84
CA MET A 20 -19.57 -0.63 7.87
C MET A 20 -18.27 0.16 8.06
N ALA A 21 -17.18 -0.51 8.44
CA ALA A 21 -15.86 0.11 8.44
C ALA A 21 -15.49 0.50 7.00
N ALA A 22 -14.88 1.68 6.83
CA ALA A 22 -14.40 2.12 5.51
C ALA A 22 -13.34 1.14 4.98
N PRO A 23 -13.26 0.93 3.66
CA PRO A 23 -12.29 0.00 3.07
C PRO A 23 -10.85 0.44 3.35
N PHE A 24 -9.97 -0.54 3.49
CA PHE A 24 -8.52 -0.30 3.51
C PHE A 24 -8.11 0.37 2.19
N SER A 25 -7.38 1.48 2.30
CA SER A 25 -6.97 2.26 1.13
C SER A 25 -5.53 2.71 1.26
N VAL A 26 -4.88 2.90 0.11
CA VAL A 26 -3.53 3.45 -0.03
C VAL A 26 -3.57 4.58 -1.05
N SER A 27 -2.82 5.66 -0.78
CA SER A 27 -2.70 6.83 -1.64
C SER A 27 -1.27 7.35 -1.64
N SER A 28 -0.92 8.16 -2.63
CA SER A 28 0.37 8.83 -2.74
C SER A 28 0.16 10.28 -3.15
N ASN A 29 0.99 11.18 -2.63
CA ASN A 29 1.09 12.54 -3.15
C ASN A 29 1.94 12.62 -4.42
N ASP A 30 2.76 11.59 -4.68
CA ASP A 30 3.73 11.59 -5.76
C ASP A 30 3.24 10.83 -7.00
N MET A 31 2.21 9.99 -6.84
CA MET A 31 1.71 9.10 -7.89
C MET A 31 0.19 8.98 -7.87
N ARG A 32 -0.39 8.66 -9.02
CA ARG A 32 -1.82 8.39 -9.19
C ARG A 32 -2.00 7.06 -9.91
N ASP A 33 -3.02 6.31 -9.52
CA ASP A 33 -3.34 5.05 -10.15
C ASP A 33 -3.63 5.23 -11.65
N GLY A 34 -3.13 4.29 -12.45
CA GLY A 34 -3.21 4.32 -13.92
C GLY A 34 -2.45 5.45 -14.62
N GLN A 35 -1.74 6.32 -13.89
CA GLN A 35 -0.97 7.42 -14.50
C GLN A 35 0.50 7.05 -14.66
N PRO A 36 1.20 7.63 -15.66
CA PRO A 36 2.63 7.48 -15.79
C PRO A 36 3.38 7.95 -14.54
N LEU A 37 4.42 7.21 -14.15
CA LEU A 37 5.29 7.59 -13.05
C LEU A 37 6.12 8.83 -13.41
N ALA A 38 6.25 9.76 -12.47
CA ALA A 38 7.18 10.87 -12.61
C ALA A 38 8.65 10.37 -12.70
N GLN A 39 9.48 11.09 -13.46
CA GLN A 39 10.90 10.72 -13.67
C GLN A 39 11.70 10.59 -12.38
N GLN A 40 11.29 11.28 -11.30
CA GLN A 40 11.91 11.14 -9.99
C GLN A 40 11.84 9.70 -9.43
N HIS A 41 10.79 8.95 -9.76
CA HIS A 41 10.63 7.53 -9.36
C HIS A 41 11.24 6.56 -10.37
N TRP A 42 11.59 7.04 -11.57
CA TRP A 42 12.31 6.23 -12.52
C TRP A 42 13.69 5.93 -11.97
N PHE A 43 14.26 4.81 -12.40
CA PHE A 43 15.57 4.44 -11.93
C PHE A 43 16.70 5.26 -12.56
N ALA A 44 17.82 5.35 -11.83
CA ALA A 44 19.07 5.99 -12.25
C ALA A 44 20.13 4.93 -12.64
N GLY A 45 20.10 4.43 -13.88
CA GLY A 45 21.05 3.43 -14.41
C GLY A 45 20.45 2.47 -15.44
N PHE A 46 21.22 1.53 -15.99
CA PHE A 46 20.87 0.74 -17.20
C PHE A 46 20.23 1.60 -18.33
N GLY A 47 20.79 2.78 -18.58
CA GLY A 47 20.28 3.72 -19.60
C GLY A 47 19.09 4.60 -19.17
N CYS A 48 18.55 4.45 -17.95
CA CYS A 48 17.57 5.39 -17.40
C CYS A 48 18.25 6.49 -16.56
N THR A 49 17.67 7.69 -16.54
CA THR A 49 18.20 8.90 -15.90
C THR A 49 17.22 9.47 -14.86
N GLY A 50 16.47 8.59 -14.19
CA GLY A 50 15.53 9.00 -13.15
C GLY A 50 16.18 9.33 -11.81
N GLY A 51 15.35 9.71 -10.83
CA GLY A 51 15.82 10.01 -9.47
C GLY A 51 15.99 8.80 -8.55
N ASN A 52 15.40 7.66 -8.92
CA ASN A 52 15.35 6.42 -8.13
C ASN A 52 14.81 6.61 -6.69
N VAL A 53 13.85 7.51 -6.53
CA VAL A 53 13.25 7.82 -5.23
C VAL A 53 11.97 7.00 -5.06
N SER A 54 11.84 6.25 -3.97
CA SER A 54 10.58 5.58 -3.65
C SER A 54 9.47 6.62 -3.43
N PRO A 55 8.25 6.38 -3.91
CA PRO A 55 7.15 7.33 -3.73
C PRO A 55 6.72 7.40 -2.27
N GLN A 56 6.16 8.54 -1.88
CA GLN A 56 5.39 8.71 -0.67
C GLN A 56 4.17 7.78 -0.70
N LEU A 57 3.87 7.12 0.40
CA LEU A 57 2.68 6.28 0.55
C LEU A 57 1.99 6.62 1.86
N THR A 58 0.67 6.71 1.83
CA THR A 58 -0.19 6.79 3.03
C THR A 58 -1.26 5.73 2.91
N TRP A 59 -1.62 5.09 4.01
CA TRP A 59 -2.74 4.16 4.05
C TRP A 59 -3.70 4.48 5.19
N LYS A 60 -4.97 4.09 5.01
CA LYS A 60 -6.06 4.32 5.97
C LYS A 60 -6.90 3.07 6.12
N ASN A 61 -7.54 2.95 7.28
CA ASN A 61 -8.49 1.88 7.60
C ASN A 61 -7.89 0.47 7.50
N ALA A 62 -6.68 0.28 8.06
CA ALA A 62 -6.14 -1.07 8.20
C ALA A 62 -7.14 -1.95 8.99
N PRO A 63 -7.40 -3.20 8.57
CA PRO A 63 -8.38 -4.06 9.24
C PRO A 63 -8.11 -4.21 10.74
N ALA A 64 -9.17 -4.36 11.53
CA ALA A 64 -9.05 -4.62 12.96
C ALA A 64 -8.19 -5.87 13.22
N GLY A 65 -7.24 -5.77 14.15
CA GLY A 65 -6.28 -6.85 14.44
C GLY A 65 -5.03 -6.86 13.55
N THR A 66 -4.85 -5.89 12.63
CA THR A 66 -3.60 -5.72 11.88
C THR A 66 -2.41 -5.58 12.83
N ARG A 67 -1.44 -6.49 12.73
CA ARG A 67 -0.22 -6.48 13.55
C ARG A 67 0.95 -5.77 12.87
N SER A 68 1.02 -5.89 11.54
CA SER A 68 2.04 -5.27 10.72
C SER A 68 1.55 -5.12 9.28
N LEU A 69 2.20 -4.23 8.54
CA LEU A 69 2.02 -4.06 7.11
C LEU A 69 3.28 -4.44 6.33
N ALA A 70 3.09 -4.65 5.04
CA ALA A 70 4.16 -4.81 4.07
C ALA A 70 3.86 -3.93 2.85
N VAL A 71 4.92 -3.47 2.19
CA VAL A 71 4.85 -2.73 0.92
C VAL A 71 5.66 -3.48 -0.11
N THR A 72 5.07 -3.69 -1.28
CA THR A 72 5.77 -4.23 -2.43
C THR A 72 5.50 -3.44 -3.68
N VAL A 73 6.54 -3.20 -4.48
CA VAL A 73 6.44 -2.64 -5.83
C VAL A 73 6.90 -3.71 -6.80
N ARG A 74 6.03 -4.12 -7.73
CA ARG A 74 6.30 -5.17 -8.69
C ARG A 74 5.85 -4.75 -10.09
N ASP A 75 6.66 -5.03 -11.09
CA ASP A 75 6.36 -4.89 -12.50
C ASP A 75 5.95 -6.26 -13.07
N PRO A 76 4.66 -6.52 -13.34
CA PRO A 76 4.21 -7.78 -13.93
C PRO A 76 4.55 -7.90 -15.42
N ASP A 77 4.69 -6.79 -16.13
CA ASP A 77 4.83 -6.73 -17.59
C ASP A 77 6.25 -6.99 -18.06
N ALA A 78 7.13 -7.12 -17.10
CA ALA A 78 8.49 -7.47 -17.32
C ALA A 78 8.56 -8.95 -17.86
N PRO A 79 9.05 -9.21 -19.10
CA PRO A 79 9.34 -10.56 -19.65
C PRO A 79 10.57 -11.36 -19.07
N THR A 80 10.55 -11.79 -17.80
CA THR A 80 11.46 -12.82 -17.18
C THR A 80 10.78 -14.16 -17.12
N GLY A 81 9.46 -14.17 -17.25
CA GLY A 81 8.60 -15.26 -16.79
C GLY A 81 8.10 -15.05 -15.36
N SER A 82 8.71 -14.19 -14.52
CA SER A 82 8.29 -13.95 -13.13
C SER A 82 7.87 -12.50 -12.85
N GLY A 83 7.85 -11.63 -13.87
CA GLY A 83 7.80 -10.19 -13.67
C GLY A 83 9.04 -9.72 -12.93
N TRP A 84 8.91 -8.63 -12.17
CA TRP A 84 10.05 -8.12 -11.44
C TRP A 84 9.72 -7.37 -10.16
N TRP A 85 10.38 -7.78 -9.07
CA TRP A 85 10.28 -7.11 -7.79
C TRP A 85 11.17 -5.89 -7.76
N HIS A 86 10.52 -4.74 -7.76
CA HIS A 86 11.19 -3.50 -7.60
C HIS A 86 11.55 -3.31 -6.13
N TRP A 87 10.61 -3.17 -5.19
CA TRP A 87 10.88 -2.89 -3.76
C TRP A 87 10.03 -3.77 -2.85
N THR A 88 10.57 -4.14 -1.69
CA THR A 88 9.88 -4.95 -0.68
C THR A 88 10.26 -4.46 0.71
N VAL A 89 9.26 -4.14 1.53
CA VAL A 89 9.41 -3.82 2.95
C VAL A 89 8.40 -4.62 3.74
N VAL A 90 8.85 -5.21 4.85
CA VAL A 90 8.02 -5.99 5.78
C VAL A 90 8.20 -5.47 7.20
N ASN A 91 7.39 -5.99 8.13
CA ASN A 91 7.43 -5.64 9.56
C ASN A 91 7.19 -4.15 9.84
N ILE A 92 6.44 -3.46 8.97
CA ILE A 92 5.99 -2.10 9.24
C ILE A 92 4.97 -2.18 10.38
N ALA A 93 5.23 -1.54 11.52
CA ALA A 93 4.32 -1.58 12.65
C ALA A 93 2.92 -1.06 12.26
N SER A 94 1.85 -1.65 12.83
CA SER A 94 0.47 -1.25 12.53
C SER A 94 0.10 0.17 12.95
N SER A 95 0.92 0.80 13.81
CA SER A 95 0.83 2.21 14.20
C SER A 95 1.43 3.18 13.18
N VAL A 96 2.11 2.67 12.14
CA VAL A 96 2.61 3.48 11.03
C VAL A 96 1.50 3.62 9.99
N PHE A 97 1.24 4.85 9.56
CA PHE A 97 0.20 5.18 8.58
C PHE A 97 0.74 5.73 7.26
N SER A 98 2.05 5.95 7.16
CA SER A 98 2.68 6.46 5.95
C SER A 98 4.17 6.14 5.88
N LEU A 99 4.71 6.13 4.66
CA LEU A 99 6.13 6.17 4.36
C LEU A 99 6.42 7.45 3.55
N PRO A 100 7.43 8.24 3.93
CA PRO A 100 7.82 9.40 3.14
C PRO A 100 8.47 8.97 1.82
N ALA A 101 8.51 9.89 0.86
CA ALA A 101 9.31 9.70 -0.35
C ALA A 101 10.77 9.40 0.02
N GLY A 102 11.39 8.47 -0.69
CA GLY A 102 12.77 8.02 -0.43
C GLY A 102 12.93 7.05 0.75
N ALA A 103 11.87 6.64 1.45
CA ALA A 103 11.95 5.62 2.51
C ALA A 103 12.57 4.29 2.05
N GLY A 104 12.51 3.99 0.75
CA GLY A 104 13.10 2.79 0.14
C GLY A 104 14.59 2.88 -0.19
N ASP A 105 15.28 3.97 0.16
CA ASP A 105 16.74 4.01 0.06
C ASP A 105 17.35 3.05 1.11
N LYS A 106 18.41 2.33 0.75
CA LYS A 106 19.14 1.42 1.66
C LYS A 106 19.72 2.16 2.87
N ASN A 107 20.06 3.43 2.70
CA ASN A 107 20.66 4.28 3.73
C ASN A 107 19.60 5.21 4.34
N SER A 108 18.32 4.98 4.05
CA SER A 108 17.28 5.88 4.51
C SER A 108 17.15 5.81 6.02
N ALA A 109 17.35 6.95 6.68
CA ALA A 109 17.00 7.12 8.08
C ALA A 109 15.48 7.24 8.30
N THR A 110 14.68 7.26 7.22
CA THR A 110 13.23 7.48 7.29
C THR A 110 12.41 6.19 7.23
N LEU A 111 13.06 5.02 7.10
CA LEU A 111 12.38 3.75 7.25
C LEU A 111 11.98 3.55 8.73
N PRO A 112 10.71 3.25 9.05
CA PRO A 112 10.27 3.07 10.42
C PRO A 112 11.05 1.97 11.15
N GLY A 113 11.34 2.19 12.43
CA GLY A 113 12.01 1.19 13.27
C GLY A 113 11.29 -0.16 13.26
N GLY A 114 12.06 -1.25 13.13
CA GLY A 114 11.53 -2.62 13.05
C GLY A 114 11.13 -3.07 11.64
N ALA A 115 10.93 -2.15 10.70
CA ALA A 115 10.70 -2.50 9.31
C ALA A 115 12.00 -3.00 8.65
N VAL A 116 11.87 -3.98 7.75
CA VAL A 116 13.00 -4.63 7.08
C VAL A 116 12.81 -4.55 5.58
N GLN A 117 13.84 -4.13 4.85
CA GLN A 117 13.84 -4.13 3.38
C GLN A 117 14.37 -5.45 2.84
N GLY A 118 13.60 -6.09 1.96
CA GLY A 118 14.01 -7.30 1.26
C GLY A 118 15.01 -7.03 0.15
N ARG A 119 15.69 -8.09 -0.30
CA ARG A 119 16.46 -8.06 -1.54
C ARG A 119 15.49 -8.01 -2.72
N ASN A 120 15.78 -7.17 -3.70
CA ASN A 120 15.04 -7.08 -4.94
C ASN A 120 15.77 -7.79 -6.09
N ASP A 121 15.11 -7.92 -7.22
CA ASP A 121 15.57 -8.74 -8.35
C ASP A 121 16.78 -8.14 -9.09
N PHE A 122 17.16 -6.90 -8.77
CA PHE A 122 18.47 -6.36 -9.13
C PHE A 122 19.66 -6.98 -8.39
N GLY A 123 19.37 -7.79 -7.38
CA GLY A 123 20.37 -8.36 -6.51
C GLY A 123 20.82 -7.44 -5.37
N LEU A 124 20.11 -6.35 -5.11
CA LEU A 124 20.41 -5.36 -4.07
C LEU A 124 19.24 -5.32 -3.05
N CYS A 125 19.39 -4.79 -1.84
CA CYS A 125 18.20 -4.33 -1.09
C CYS A 125 17.75 -2.98 -1.66
N ARG A 126 17.09 -2.96 -2.83
CA ARG A 126 16.74 -1.72 -3.58
C ARG A 126 15.35 -1.78 -4.24
N LEU A 127 14.94 -0.74 -4.99
CA LEU A 127 13.94 -0.72 -6.09
C LEU A 127 14.60 -1.17 -7.42
N ARG A 128 13.94 -1.83 -8.42
CA ARG A 128 14.65 -2.36 -9.60
C ARG A 128 14.47 -3.62 -10.48
N ARG A 129 13.66 -3.65 -11.60
CA ARG A 129 13.97 -3.78 -13.08
C ARG A 129 12.86 -4.40 -14.00
N ARG A 130 12.63 -3.75 -15.12
CA ARG A 130 12.13 -4.30 -16.40
C ARG A 130 12.69 -5.66 -16.87
N LEU A 131 11.97 -6.23 -17.83
CA LEU A 131 12.45 -7.26 -18.74
C LEU A 131 12.25 -6.90 -20.23
N SER A 132 12.96 -7.62 -21.09
CA SER A 132 13.12 -7.31 -22.51
C SER A 132 12.58 -8.39 -23.47
N ALA A 133 11.93 -7.97 -24.56
CA ALA A 133 11.99 -8.55 -25.92
C ALA A 133 11.64 -7.41 -26.92
N GLY A 134 12.55 -6.88 -27.75
CA GLY A 134 12.88 -7.31 -29.13
C GLY A 134 11.93 -6.62 -30.15
N GLY A 135 12.30 -5.99 -31.26
CA GLY A 135 13.55 -5.70 -31.96
C GLY A 135 13.26 -4.96 -33.29
N ARG A 136 14.23 -4.17 -33.76
CA ARG A 136 14.64 -3.76 -35.12
C ARG A 136 15.35 -2.42 -35.02
#